data_AF-A0A6H1NG23-F1
#
_entry.id   AF-A0A6H1NG23-F1
#
_cell.length_a   1.000
_cell.length_b   1.000
_cell.length_c   1.000
_cell.angle_alpha   90.00
_cell.angle_beta   90.00
_cell.angle_gamma   90.00
#
_symmetry.space_group_name_H-M   'P 1'
#
loop_
_entity.id
_entity.type
_entity.pdbx_description
1 polymer ?
#
loop_
_entity_poly.entity_id
_entity_poly.type
_entity_poly.pdbx_seq_one_letter_code
_entity_poly.pdbx_strand_id
1 'polypeptide(L)'
;MDLAEALTLAEKLLSAASWYSPSACHLKAWARDDDELRRLTEALPGTEVSWYGKGHGDFPANVSLGATAFAQAGEALRTWADITRCYVLWHDLKWPAVPELGLGEEYKYAELQVACNSHDIHCEEWAAEHTVFVHARPGHDERAAWLAARVGARVVGPPEFGW
;
A
#
# COMPACT_ATOMS: atom_id res chain seq x y z
N MET A 1 9.78 9.21 -3.57
CA MET A 1 10.35 8.54 -4.75
C MET A 1 9.32 8.54 -5.88
N ASP A 2 9.70 8.28 -7.12
CA ASP A 2 8.71 8.09 -8.19
C ASP A 2 7.98 6.74 -8.06
N LEU A 3 6.88 6.56 -8.79
CA LEU A 3 6.05 5.35 -8.67
C LEU A 3 6.74 4.08 -9.17
N ALA A 4 7.60 4.17 -10.19
CA ALA A 4 8.35 3.02 -10.70
C ALA A 4 9.41 2.57 -9.70
N GLU A 5 10.10 3.52 -9.07
CA GLU A 5 11.02 3.28 -7.95
C GLU A 5 10.29 2.64 -6.77
N ALA A 6 9.10 3.16 -6.40
CA ALA A 6 8.30 2.62 -5.31
C ALA A 6 7.87 1.17 -5.55
N LEU A 7 7.40 0.86 -6.77
CA LEU A 7 7.03 -0.51 -7.15
C LEU A 7 8.25 -1.43 -7.18
N THR A 8 9.39 -0.96 -7.70
CA THR A 8 10.63 -1.75 -7.69
C THR A 8 11.10 -2.05 -6.27
N LEU A 9 10.99 -1.07 -5.35
CA LEU A 9 11.30 -1.27 -3.95
C LEU A 9 10.33 -2.26 -3.29
N ALA A 10 9.04 -2.15 -3.61
CA ALA A 10 8.02 -3.06 -3.10
C ALA A 10 8.27 -4.51 -3.54
N GLU A 11 8.60 -4.74 -4.82
CA GLU A 11 8.93 -6.08 -5.34
C GLU A 11 10.12 -6.71 -4.60
N LYS A 12 11.17 -5.92 -4.35
CA LYS A 12 12.34 -6.36 -3.58
C LYS A 12 11.97 -6.71 -2.14
N LEU A 13 11.11 -5.91 -1.50
CA LEU A 13 10.65 -6.16 -0.12
C LEU A 13 9.76 -7.39 -0.03
N LEU A 14 8.82 -7.59 -0.96
CA LEU A 14 8.01 -8.81 -1.05
C LEU A 14 8.89 -10.05 -1.24
N SER A 15 9.94 -9.94 -2.04
CA SER A 15 10.93 -11.01 -2.23
C SER A 15 11.76 -11.32 -0.97
N ALA A 16 11.82 -10.39 0.00
CA ALA A 16 12.49 -10.60 1.28
C ALA A 16 11.59 -11.28 2.34
N ALA A 17 10.28 -11.39 2.09
CA ALA A 17 9.36 -12.12 2.94
C ALA A 17 9.76 -13.62 2.99
N SER A 18 9.60 -14.28 4.15
CA SER A 18 9.81 -15.73 4.22
C SER A 18 8.69 -16.52 3.55
N TRP A 19 7.53 -15.87 3.38
CA TRP A 19 6.40 -16.38 2.61
C TRP A 19 5.53 -15.21 2.14
N TYR A 20 4.92 -15.31 0.97
CA TYR A 20 4.02 -14.31 0.41
C TYR A 20 3.06 -14.95 -0.61
N SER A 21 1.79 -14.57 -0.53
CA SER A 21 0.73 -14.93 -1.46
C SER A 21 0.44 -13.74 -2.40
N PRO A 22 0.82 -13.81 -3.69
CA PRO A 22 0.56 -12.73 -4.64
C PRO A 22 -0.92 -12.43 -4.85
N SER A 23 -1.80 -13.37 -4.52
CA SER A 23 -3.22 -13.28 -4.76
C SER A 23 -4.01 -12.48 -3.72
N ALA A 24 -3.39 -12.11 -2.61
CA ALA A 24 -4.02 -11.37 -1.53
C ALA A 24 -3.42 -9.95 -1.46
N CYS A 25 -3.88 -9.17 -2.42
CA CYS A 25 -3.54 -7.79 -2.64
C CYS A 25 -4.83 -7.02 -2.92
N HIS A 26 -4.99 -5.85 -2.31
CA HIS A 26 -6.07 -4.93 -2.66
C HIS A 26 -5.55 -3.53 -2.89
N LEU A 27 -6.19 -2.85 -3.82
CA LEU A 27 -6.01 -1.42 -4.06
C LEU A 27 -7.18 -0.67 -3.44
N LYS A 28 -6.90 0.54 -2.98
CA LYS A 28 -7.92 1.48 -2.53
C LYS A 28 -7.64 2.87 -3.06
N ALA A 29 -8.68 3.54 -3.52
CA ALA A 29 -8.66 4.93 -3.93
C ALA A 29 -9.85 5.67 -3.33
N TRP A 30 -9.74 7.00 -3.24
CA TRP A 30 -10.82 7.86 -2.78
C TRP A 30 -11.25 8.78 -3.92
N ALA A 31 -12.51 8.68 -4.30
CA ALA A 31 -13.13 9.68 -5.14
C ALA A 31 -13.54 10.87 -4.27
N ARG A 32 -13.23 12.08 -4.73
CA ARG A 32 -13.61 13.35 -4.08
C ARG A 32 -14.76 14.06 -4.79
N ASP A 33 -15.03 13.66 -6.02
CA ASP A 33 -16.18 14.09 -6.82
C ASP A 33 -16.66 12.96 -7.74
N ASP A 34 -17.81 13.18 -8.40
CA ASP A 34 -18.44 12.18 -9.27
C ASP A 34 -17.59 11.91 -10.52
N ASP A 35 -16.77 12.88 -10.96
CA ASP A 35 -15.89 12.69 -12.11
C ASP A 35 -14.72 11.75 -11.75
N GLU A 36 -14.10 11.93 -10.58
CA GLU A 36 -13.09 10.99 -10.07
C GLU A 36 -13.67 9.58 -9.92
N LEU A 37 -14.86 9.45 -9.33
CA LEU A 37 -15.51 8.15 -9.17
C LEU A 37 -15.76 7.46 -10.52
N ARG A 38 -16.31 8.22 -11.48
CA ARG A 38 -16.55 7.73 -12.84
C ARG A 38 -15.24 7.31 -13.52
N ARG A 39 -14.20 8.16 -13.47
CA ARG A 39 -12.88 7.85 -14.04
C ARG A 39 -12.25 6.61 -13.42
N LEU A 40 -12.35 6.42 -12.10
CA LEU A 40 -11.80 5.26 -11.40
C LEU A 40 -12.48 3.96 -11.83
N THR A 41 -13.81 3.97 -11.91
CA THR A 41 -14.62 2.79 -12.25
C THR A 41 -14.59 2.44 -13.73
N GLU A 42 -14.50 3.43 -14.62
CA GLU A 42 -14.32 3.22 -16.06
C GLU A 42 -12.91 2.70 -16.39
N ALA A 43 -11.89 3.18 -15.68
CA ALA A 43 -10.51 2.82 -15.97
C ALA A 43 -10.19 1.36 -15.64
N LEU A 44 -10.79 0.80 -14.57
CA LEU A 44 -10.55 -0.58 -14.15
C LEU A 44 -11.88 -1.32 -13.89
N PRO A 45 -12.35 -2.14 -14.85
CA PRO A 45 -13.52 -2.99 -14.66
C PRO A 45 -13.32 -3.98 -13.50
N GLY A 46 -14.39 -4.27 -12.74
CA GLY A 46 -14.35 -5.16 -11.57
C GLY A 46 -14.05 -4.44 -10.25
N THR A 47 -13.94 -3.12 -10.31
CA THR A 47 -13.82 -2.24 -9.15
C THR A 47 -15.12 -2.22 -8.33
N GLU A 48 -14.98 -2.33 -7.01
CA GLU A 48 -16.07 -2.20 -6.05
C GLU A 48 -16.14 -0.77 -5.51
N VAL A 49 -17.37 -0.25 -5.38
CA VAL A 49 -17.62 1.09 -4.83
C VAL A 49 -18.32 0.96 -3.50
N SER A 50 -17.80 1.67 -2.51
CA SER A 50 -18.29 1.64 -1.15
C SER A 50 -18.49 3.07 -0.66
N TRP A 51 -19.71 3.35 -0.20
CA TRP A 51 -20.17 4.70 0.14
C TRP A 51 -20.14 4.88 1.65
N TYR A 52 -19.53 5.97 2.14
CA TYR A 52 -19.56 6.35 3.55
C TYR A 52 -20.42 7.60 3.74
N GLY A 53 -21.19 7.65 4.84
CA GLY A 53 -22.00 8.80 5.23
C GLY A 53 -23.49 8.47 5.41
N LYS A 54 -24.13 9.03 6.45
CA LYS A 54 -25.59 9.06 6.56
C LYS A 54 -26.12 10.18 5.66
N GLY A 55 -26.69 9.80 4.52
CA GLY A 55 -27.25 10.73 3.53
C GLY A 55 -26.42 10.70 2.26
N HIS A 56 -27.07 10.45 1.12
CA HIS A 56 -26.51 10.36 -0.23
C HIS A 56 -26.00 11.73 -0.77
N GLY A 57 -25.21 12.45 0.02
CA GLY A 57 -25.00 13.89 -0.16
C GLY A 57 -23.60 14.28 -0.58
N ASP A 58 -22.58 13.86 0.15
CA ASP A 58 -21.23 14.38 -0.07
C ASP A 58 -20.18 13.30 0.16
N PHE A 59 -19.24 13.26 -0.76
CA PHE A 59 -17.96 12.57 -0.73
C PHE A 59 -17.35 12.40 0.68
N PRO A 60 -16.58 11.32 0.90
CA PRO A 60 -15.93 10.48 -0.12
C PRO A 60 -16.53 9.08 -0.32
N ALA A 61 -16.66 8.67 -1.59
CA ALA A 61 -16.80 7.26 -1.96
C ALA A 61 -15.41 6.61 -2.02
N ASN A 62 -15.26 5.43 -1.41
CA ASN A 62 -14.05 4.64 -1.59
C ASN A 62 -14.26 3.62 -2.70
N VAL A 63 -13.16 3.35 -3.38
CA VAL A 63 -13.11 2.50 -4.54
C VAL A 63 -12.04 1.45 -4.29
N SER A 64 -12.38 0.18 -4.43
CA SER A 64 -11.45 -0.93 -4.15
C SER A 64 -11.37 -1.93 -5.29
N LEU A 65 -10.19 -2.50 -5.48
CA LEU A 65 -9.94 -3.51 -6.50
C LEU A 65 -9.03 -4.59 -5.93
N GLY A 66 -9.46 -5.84 -6.02
CA GLY A 66 -8.60 -6.99 -5.75
C GLY A 66 -7.64 -7.24 -6.90
N ALA A 67 -6.38 -7.55 -6.60
CA ALA A 67 -5.39 -7.97 -7.60
C ALA A 67 -4.84 -9.34 -7.23
N THR A 68 -4.60 -10.19 -8.25
CA THR A 68 -4.12 -11.55 -8.03
C THR A 68 -2.63 -11.74 -8.34
N ALA A 69 -1.99 -10.71 -8.88
CA ALA A 69 -0.58 -10.70 -9.25
C ALA A 69 0.05 -9.31 -9.06
N PHE A 70 1.35 -9.29 -8.78
CA PHE A 70 2.12 -8.05 -8.59
C PHE A 70 2.05 -7.12 -9.82
N ALA A 71 2.23 -7.67 -11.03
CA ALA A 71 2.18 -6.90 -12.27
C ALA A 71 0.81 -6.22 -12.47
N GLN A 72 -0.28 -6.97 -12.24
CA GLN A 72 -1.65 -6.44 -12.31
C GLN A 72 -1.85 -5.31 -11.28
N ALA A 73 -1.39 -5.52 -10.04
CA ALA A 73 -1.50 -4.52 -8.99
C ALA A 73 -0.73 -3.23 -9.34
N GLY A 74 0.47 -3.36 -9.92
CA GLY A 74 1.26 -2.22 -10.36
C GLY A 74 0.64 -1.44 -11.53
N GLU A 75 0.02 -2.13 -12.49
CA GLU A 75 -0.71 -1.47 -13.59
C GLU A 75 -1.96 -0.74 -13.10
N ALA A 76 -2.75 -1.39 -12.24
CA ALA A 76 -3.91 -0.79 -11.61
C ALA A 76 -3.54 0.45 -10.78
N LEU A 77 -2.46 0.36 -10.00
CA LEU A 77 -1.97 1.46 -9.18
C LEU A 77 -1.55 2.66 -10.03
N ARG A 78 -0.79 2.44 -11.12
CA ARG A 78 -0.42 3.50 -12.07
C ARG A 78 -1.65 4.19 -12.65
N THR A 79 -2.63 3.40 -13.07
CA THR A 79 -3.87 3.91 -13.68
C THR A 79 -4.64 4.80 -12.71
N TRP A 80 -4.76 4.39 -11.44
CA TRP A 80 -5.47 5.18 -10.43
C TRP A 80 -4.68 6.38 -9.92
N ALA A 81 -3.34 6.29 -9.84
CA ALA A 81 -2.49 7.40 -9.42
C ALA A 81 -2.58 8.61 -10.36
N ASP A 82 -2.91 8.41 -11.64
CA ASP A 82 -3.17 9.49 -12.61
C ASP A 82 -4.53 10.19 -12.39
N ILE A 83 -5.39 9.63 -11.54
CA ILE A 83 -6.73 10.14 -11.26
C ILE A 83 -6.79 10.79 -9.88
N THR A 84 -6.37 10.06 -8.86
CA THR A 84 -6.46 10.49 -7.45
C THR A 84 -5.41 9.76 -6.60
N ARG A 85 -5.37 10.09 -5.31
CA ARG A 85 -4.54 9.40 -4.34
C ARG A 85 -5.09 8.01 -4.07
N CYS A 86 -4.21 7.03 -4.04
CA CYS A 86 -4.56 5.64 -3.89
C CYS A 86 -3.39 4.89 -3.25
N TYR A 87 -3.67 3.69 -2.76
CA TYR A 87 -2.63 2.77 -2.34
C TYR A 87 -2.91 1.36 -2.82
N VAL A 88 -1.85 0.56 -2.85
CA VAL A 88 -1.92 -0.90 -2.90
C VAL A 88 -1.38 -1.47 -1.60
N LEU A 89 -2.05 -2.49 -1.07
CA LEU A 89 -1.65 -3.20 0.15
C LEU A 89 -1.56 -4.71 -0.15
N TRP A 90 -0.39 -5.27 0.13
CA TRP A 90 -0.15 -6.70 0.22
C TRP A 90 -0.18 -7.10 1.68
N HIS A 91 -1.11 -7.99 2.05
CA HIS A 91 -1.41 -8.27 3.46
C HIS A 91 -1.36 -9.77 3.82
N ASP A 92 -1.06 -10.64 2.85
CA ASP A 92 -0.92 -12.07 3.06
C ASP A 92 0.54 -12.47 2.82
N LEU A 93 1.37 -12.05 3.76
CA LEU A 93 2.80 -12.30 3.76
C LEU A 93 3.32 -12.53 5.16
N LYS A 94 4.55 -13.04 5.24
CA LYS A 94 5.25 -13.28 6.48
C LYS A 94 6.63 -12.66 6.42
N TRP A 95 6.92 -11.76 7.34
CA TRP A 95 8.27 -11.26 7.51
C TRP A 95 9.17 -12.33 8.12
N PRO A 96 10.42 -12.45 7.62
CA PRO A 96 11.36 -13.43 8.14
C PRO A 96 11.69 -13.16 9.61
N ALA A 97 12.18 -14.20 10.28
CA ALA A 97 12.84 -14.01 11.57
C ALA A 97 14.12 -13.19 11.40
N VAL A 98 14.43 -12.36 12.39
CA VAL A 98 15.67 -11.58 12.49
C VAL A 98 16.33 -11.89 13.84
N PRO A 99 17.06 -13.02 13.94
CA PRO A 99 17.63 -13.50 15.21
C PRO A 99 18.56 -12.49 15.89
N GLU A 100 19.32 -11.71 15.12
CA GLU A 100 20.22 -10.67 15.62
C GLU A 100 19.50 -9.53 16.35
N LEU A 101 18.19 -9.37 16.12
CA LEU A 101 17.32 -8.43 16.83
C LEU A 101 16.39 -9.12 17.84
N GLY A 102 16.54 -10.44 18.03
CA GLY A 102 15.63 -11.23 18.88
C GLY A 102 14.20 -11.32 18.33
N LEU A 103 14.01 -11.09 17.02
CA LEU A 103 12.70 -11.05 16.38
C LEU A 103 12.38 -12.38 15.69
N GLY A 104 11.26 -13.01 16.06
CA GLY A 104 10.75 -14.20 15.37
C GLY A 104 10.14 -13.89 14.00
N GLU A 105 9.63 -14.90 13.28
CA GLU A 105 8.78 -14.63 12.12
C GLU A 105 7.54 -13.81 12.53
N GLU A 106 7.03 -12.97 11.64
CA GLU A 106 5.81 -12.20 11.89
C GLU A 106 4.86 -12.34 10.71
N TYR A 107 3.60 -12.65 11.01
CA TYR A 107 2.53 -12.79 10.02
C TYR A 107 1.38 -11.83 10.33
N LYS A 108 1.04 -11.63 11.62
CA LYS A 108 -0.16 -10.89 12.01
C LYS A 108 -0.12 -9.42 11.61
N TYR A 109 1.07 -8.82 11.66
CA TYR A 109 1.29 -7.41 11.34
C TYR A 109 2.19 -7.24 10.12
N ALA A 110 2.29 -8.28 9.29
CA ALA A 110 3.17 -8.28 8.14
C ALA A 110 2.37 -7.85 6.91
N GLU A 111 2.53 -6.59 6.53
CA GLU A 111 1.92 -6.02 5.35
C GLU A 111 2.89 -5.07 4.66
N LEU A 112 2.71 -4.85 3.38
CA LEU A 112 3.49 -3.92 2.59
C LEU A 112 2.54 -3.03 1.80
N GLN A 113 2.77 -1.72 1.86
CA GLN A 113 1.94 -0.74 1.19
C GLN A 113 2.76 0.16 0.28
N VAL A 114 2.23 0.49 -0.89
CA VAL A 114 2.70 1.63 -1.69
C VAL A 114 1.58 2.64 -1.73
N ALA A 115 1.80 3.81 -1.12
CA ALA A 115 0.89 4.95 -1.17
C ALA A 115 1.31 5.90 -2.28
N CYS A 116 0.36 6.29 -3.13
CA CYS A 116 0.59 7.21 -4.22
C CYS A 116 0.23 8.63 -3.83
N ASN A 117 1.16 9.55 -4.11
CA ASN A 117 0.99 10.97 -3.86
C ASN A 117 0.62 11.28 -2.41
N SER A 118 1.30 10.61 -1.48
CA SER A 118 1.06 10.76 -0.04
C SER A 118 2.29 10.32 0.77
N HIS A 119 2.46 10.95 1.92
CA HIS A 119 3.45 10.60 2.95
C HIS A 119 2.83 9.85 4.15
N ASP A 120 1.53 9.57 4.10
CA ASP A 120 0.78 8.90 5.16
C ASP A 120 0.10 7.60 4.66
N ILE A 121 -0.23 6.71 5.59
CA ILE A 121 -0.81 5.39 5.26
C ILE A 121 -2.27 5.46 4.78
N HIS A 122 -2.95 6.59 4.97
CA HIS A 122 -4.36 6.80 4.66
C HIS A 122 -4.59 7.68 3.41
N CYS A 123 -3.51 8.14 2.78
CA CYS A 123 -3.57 9.07 1.64
C CYS A 123 -4.39 10.35 1.92
N GLU A 124 -4.30 10.87 3.15
CA GLU A 124 -5.09 12.01 3.62
C GLU A 124 -4.63 13.34 3.03
N GLU A 125 -3.31 13.52 2.88
CA GLU A 125 -2.70 14.72 2.30
C GLU A 125 -2.02 14.40 0.95
N TRP A 126 -2.00 15.38 0.04
CA TRP A 126 -1.34 15.22 -1.25
C TRP A 126 0.15 15.49 -1.10
N ALA A 127 0.97 14.63 -1.70
CA ALA A 127 2.40 14.81 -1.87
C ALA A 127 2.82 14.54 -3.33
N ALA A 128 3.95 15.13 -3.73
CA ALA A 128 4.53 14.87 -5.05
C ALA A 128 5.12 13.45 -5.12
N GLU A 129 5.61 12.95 -3.99
CA GLU A 129 6.24 11.64 -3.88
C GLU A 129 5.25 10.51 -3.62
N HIS A 130 5.68 9.31 -3.98
CA HIS A 130 5.09 8.05 -3.53
C HIS A 130 5.91 7.50 -2.37
N THR A 131 5.25 6.75 -1.47
CA THR A 131 5.84 6.24 -0.23
C THR A 131 5.59 4.74 -0.11
N VAL A 132 6.62 4.00 0.33
CA VAL A 132 6.52 2.57 0.63
C VAL A 132 6.52 2.38 2.14
N PHE A 133 5.48 1.77 2.67
CA PHE A 133 5.37 1.44 4.10
C PHE A 133 5.55 -0.05 4.32
N VAL A 134 6.43 -0.38 5.26
CA VAL A 134 6.57 -1.73 5.80
C VAL A 134 5.80 -1.77 7.11
N HIS A 135 4.72 -2.54 7.14
CA HIS A 135 3.95 -2.72 8.38
C HIS A 135 4.67 -3.77 9.24
N ALA A 136 4.76 -3.46 10.53
CA ALA A 136 5.36 -4.34 11.52
C ALA A 136 4.59 -4.20 12.84
N ARG A 137 4.81 -5.14 13.75
CA ARG A 137 4.25 -5.06 15.10
C ARG A 137 4.68 -3.75 15.77
N PRO A 138 3.79 -3.05 16.51
CA PRO A 138 4.17 -1.88 17.29
C PRO A 138 5.35 -2.16 18.22
N GLY A 139 6.36 -1.28 18.20
CA GLY A 139 7.61 -1.42 18.95
C GLY A 139 8.65 -2.34 18.30
N HIS A 140 8.40 -2.87 17.10
CA HIS A 140 9.37 -3.64 16.31
C HIS A 140 9.89 -2.83 15.10
N ASP A 141 10.07 -1.52 15.26
CA ASP A 141 10.53 -0.60 14.20
C ASP A 141 11.88 -1.03 13.59
N GLU A 142 12.73 -1.68 14.38
CA GLU A 142 14.01 -2.22 13.94
C GLU A 142 13.86 -3.26 12.82
N ARG A 143 12.72 -3.96 12.73
CA ARG A 143 12.44 -4.89 11.62
C ARG A 143 12.30 -4.13 10.30
N ALA A 144 11.59 -3.01 10.29
CA ALA A 144 11.41 -2.21 9.08
C ALA A 144 12.76 -1.66 8.60
N ALA A 145 13.61 -1.19 9.53
CA ALA A 145 14.97 -0.77 9.23
C ALA A 145 15.83 -1.91 8.67
N TRP A 146 15.75 -3.11 9.26
CA TRP A 146 16.47 -4.29 8.78
C TRP A 146 16.03 -4.71 7.37
N LEU A 147 14.72 -4.76 7.11
CA LEU A 147 14.14 -5.08 5.80
C LEU A 147 14.57 -4.07 4.74
N ALA A 148 14.49 -2.77 5.06
CA ALA A 148 14.95 -1.71 4.17
C ALA A 148 16.44 -1.86 3.83
N ALA A 149 17.30 -2.09 4.83
CA ALA A 149 18.74 -2.28 4.61
C ALA A 149 19.03 -3.48 3.70
N ARG A 150 18.26 -4.57 3.83
CA ARG A 150 18.43 -5.79 3.03
C ARG A 150 18.16 -5.58 1.54
N VAL A 151 17.33 -4.60 1.19
CA VAL A 151 17.02 -4.22 -0.20
C VAL A 151 17.79 -2.98 -0.67
N GLY A 152 18.79 -2.54 0.10
CA GLY A 152 19.61 -1.36 -0.22
C GLY A 152 18.91 -0.03 -0.01
N ALA A 153 17.85 0.00 0.80
CA ALA A 153 17.09 1.19 1.16
C ALA A 153 17.32 1.59 2.63
N ARG A 154 16.68 2.68 3.05
CA ARG A 154 16.63 3.13 4.45
C ARG A 154 15.22 3.60 4.79
N VAL A 155 14.84 3.47 6.06
CA VAL A 155 13.61 4.07 6.58
C VAL A 155 13.74 5.59 6.53
N VAL A 156 12.64 6.25 6.17
CA VAL A 156 12.52 7.71 6.11
C VAL A 156 11.32 8.15 6.93
N GLY A 157 11.44 9.29 7.60
CA GLY A 157 10.37 9.83 8.43
C GLY A 157 10.14 9.07 9.75
N PRO A 158 9.20 9.56 10.57
CA PRO A 158 8.73 8.86 11.77
C PRO A 158 7.87 7.63 11.41
N PRO A 159 7.65 6.71 12.36
CA PRO A 159 6.66 5.65 12.19
C PRO A 159 5.23 6.19 12.17
N GLU A 160 4.39 5.58 11.35
CA GLU A 160 2.95 5.84 11.23
C GLU A 160 2.14 4.75 11.96
N PHE A 161 0.96 5.11 12.47
CA PHE A 161 0.07 4.21 13.23
C PHE A 161 -1.36 4.32 12.68
N GLY A 162 -2.05 3.19 12.45
CA GLY A 162 -3.45 3.28 12.00
C GLY A 162 -4.12 2.01 11.48
N TRP A 163 -3.50 0.84 11.61
CA TRP A 163 -4.10 -0.46 11.27
C TRP A 163 -4.23 -1.37 12.50
#